data_AF-A0A956EIS3-F1
#
_entry.id   AF-A0A956EIS3-F1
#
_cell.length_a   1.000
_cell.length_b   1.000
_cell.length_c   1.000
_cell.angle_alpha   90.00
_cell.angle_beta   90.00
_cell.angle_gamma   90.00
#
_symmetry.space_group_name_H-M   'P 1'
#
loop_
_entity.id
_entity.type
_entity.pdbx_description
1 polymer ?
#
loop_
_entity_poly.entity_id
_entity_poly.type
_entity_poly.pdbx_seq_one_letter_code
_entity_poly.pdbx_strand_id
1 'polypeptide(L)' 'MRIQLESLNLAHAERLLCETSLQKTGSIVEAAKLLGITRHALKRRIIKHAIDWPRASAGSSMLAASSTESMMS' A
#
# COMPACT_ATOMS: atom_id res chain seq x y z
N MET A 1 28.58 -21.07 16.67
CA MET A 1 28.18 -19.68 16.37
C MET A 1 27.64 -19.67 14.93
N ARG A 2 26.34 -19.45 14.73
CA ARG A 2 25.70 -19.43 13.39
C ARG A 2 25.58 -17.97 12.94
N ILE A 3 26.34 -17.60 11.91
CA ILE A 3 26.22 -16.30 11.27
C ILE A 3 25.08 -16.42 10.26
N GLN A 4 23.96 -15.75 10.51
CA GLN A 4 22.86 -15.63 9.57
C GLN A 4 23.23 -14.48 8.61
N LEU A 5 23.52 -14.81 7.35
CA LEU A 5 23.64 -13.78 6.33
C LEU A 5 22.25 -13.23 6.00
N GLU A 6 22.15 -11.91 5.93
CA GLU A 6 20.94 -11.24 5.47
C GLU A 6 20.61 -11.72 4.06
N SER A 7 19.41 -12.27 3.87
CA SER A 7 19.03 -12.76 2.56
C SER A 7 18.86 -11.55 1.64
N LEU A 8 19.80 -11.32 0.74
CA LEU A 8 19.69 -10.36 -0.37
C LEU A 8 18.67 -10.87 -1.40
N ASN A 9 17.44 -11.10 -0.92
CA ASN A 9 16.37 -11.67 -1.69
C ASN A 9 15.60 -10.53 -2.36
N LEU A 10 15.90 -10.34 -3.64
CA LEU A 10 15.26 -9.32 -4.47
C LEU A 10 13.74 -9.48 -4.51
N ALA A 11 13.22 -10.70 -4.48
CA ALA A 11 11.78 -10.94 -4.49
C ALA A 11 11.13 -10.46 -3.18
N HIS A 12 11.77 -10.70 -2.03
CA HIS A 12 11.29 -10.23 -0.75
C HIS A 12 11.31 -8.70 -0.65
N ALA A 13 12.41 -8.07 -1.07
CA ALA A 13 12.51 -6.61 -1.11
C ALA A 13 11.46 -5.99 -2.06
N GLU A 14 11.26 -6.58 -3.24
CA GLU A 14 10.26 -6.13 -4.20
C GLU A 14 8.84 -6.24 -3.63
N ARG A 15 8.54 -7.32 -2.90
CA ARG A 15 7.27 -7.51 -2.21
C ARG A 15 7.03 -6.44 -1.14
N LEU A 16 8.00 -6.21 -0.26
CA LEU A 16 7.90 -5.21 0.80
C LEU A 16 7.69 -3.79 0.26
N LEU A 17 8.39 -3.42 -0.83
CA LEU A 17 8.22 -2.12 -1.48
C LEU A 17 6.81 -1.96 -2.05
N CYS A 18 6.26 -3.00 -2.67
CA CYS A 18 4.90 -2.98 -3.20
C CYS A 18 3.86 -2.88 -2.06
N GLU A 19 4.00 -3.66 -0.99
CA GLU A 19 3.11 -3.60 0.18
C GLU A 19 3.16 -2.22 0.85
N THR A 20 4.35 -1.69 1.11
CA THR A 20 4.54 -0.40 1.80
C THR A 20 3.97 0.76 0.97
N SER A 21 4.20 0.77 -0.35
CA SER A 21 3.68 1.82 -1.23
C SER A 21 2.15 1.78 -1.35
N LEU A 22 1.56 0.58 -1.40
CA LEU A 22 0.11 0.41 -1.40
C LEU A 22 -0.51 0.87 -0.08
N GLN A 23 0.04 0.44 1.06
CA GLN A 23 -0.42 0.87 2.39
C GLN A 23 -0.33 2.39 2.57
N LYS A 24 0.77 3.01 2.11
CA LYS A 24 1.00 4.45 2.25
C LYS A 24 0.02 5.30 1.43
N THR A 25 -0.41 4.82 0.27
CA THR A 25 -1.19 5.62 -0.68
C THR A 25 -2.67 5.23 -0.76
N GLY A 26 -3.03 3.99 -0.43
CA GLY A 26 -4.40 3.48 -0.57
C GLY A 26 -4.88 3.33 -2.02
N SER A 27 -4.05 3.67 -3.01
CA SER A 27 -4.42 3.67 -4.43
C SER A 27 -3.31 3.07 -5.28
N ILE A 28 -3.67 2.11 -6.15
CA ILE A 28 -2.72 1.48 -7.07
C ILE A 28 -2.07 2.50 -8.01
N VAL A 29 -2.79 3.57 -8.39
CA VAL A 29 -2.26 4.61 -9.28
C VAL A 29 -1.18 5.42 -8.57
N GLU A 30 -1.45 5.87 -7.35
CA GLU A 30 -0.51 6.67 -6.57
C GLU A 30 0.67 5.84 -6.06
N ALA A 31 0.45 4.58 -5.68
CA ALA A 31 1.53 3.63 -5.35
C ALA A 31 2.48 3.42 -6.55
N ALA A 32 1.94 3.26 -7.76
CA ALA A 32 2.76 3.08 -8.95
C ALA A 32 3.61 4.31 -9.26
N LYS A 33 3.04 5.52 -9.12
CA LYS A 33 3.77 6.79 -9.25
C LYS A 33 4.90 6.89 -8.22
N LEU A 34 4.62 6.56 -6.95
CA LEU A 34 5.61 6.60 -5.87
C LEU A 34 6.78 5.65 -6.12
N LEU A 35 6.52 4.48 -6.70
CA LEU A 35 7.54 3.52 -7.09
C LEU A 35 8.23 3.85 -8.42
N GLY A 36 7.78 4.87 -9.16
CA GLY A 36 8.31 5.22 -10.47
C GLY A 36 8.04 4.17 -11.56
N ILE A 37 6.97 3.38 -11.42
CA ILE A 37 6.58 2.34 -12.38
C ILE A 37 5.17 2.57 -12.93
N THR A 38 4.80 1.82 -13.97
CA THR A 38 3.43 1.89 -14.51
C THR A 38 2.44 1.12 -13.63
N ARG A 39 1.17 1.53 -13.66
CA ARG A 39 0.06 0.80 -13.01
C ARG A 39 0.01 -0.68 -13.42
N HIS A 40 0.26 -0.97 -14.70
CA HIS A 40 0.27 -2.36 -15.22
C HIS A 40 1.44 -3.16 -14.64
N ALA A 41 2.62 -2.56 -14.52
CA ALA A 41 3.76 -3.20 -13.88
C ALA A 41 3.47 -3.51 -12.42
N LEU A 42 2.89 -2.56 -11.66
CA LEU A 42 2.52 -2.78 -10.26
C LEU A 42 1.48 -3.91 -10.12
N LYS A 43 0.44 -3.92 -10.97
CA LYS A 43 -0.58 -4.98 -10.94
C LYS A 43 0.02 -6.37 -11.18
N ARG A 44 0.98 -6.51 -12.11
CA ARG A 44 1.69 -7.78 -12.32
C ARG A 44 2.52 -8.18 -11.11
N ARG A 45 3.17 -7.23 -10.42
CA ARG A 45 3.96 -7.50 -9.20
C ARG A 45 3.08 -7.95 -8.03
N ILE A 46 1.91 -7.36 -7.86
CA ILE A 46 0.93 -7.79 -6.86
C ILE A 46 0.55 -9.26 -7.07
N ILE A 47 0.25 -9.64 -8.31
CA ILE A 47 -0.07 -11.04 -8.65
C ILE A 47 1.14 -11.95 -8.44
N LYS A 48 2.31 -11.55 -8.95
CA LYS A 48 3.56 -12.32 -8.86
C LYS A 48 3.96 -12.62 -7.41
N HIS A 49 3.81 -11.65 -6.52
CA HIS A 49 4.22 -11.76 -5.11
C HIS A 49 3.08 -12.18 -4.18
N ALA A 50 1.90 -12.50 -4.73
CA ALA A 50 0.69 -12.84 -4.00
C ALA A 50 0.41 -11.85 -2.86
N ILE A 51 0.50 -10.56 -3.17
CA ILE A 51 0.22 -9.49 -2.20
C ILE A 51 -1.29 -9.38 -2.05
N ASP A 52 -1.77 -9.62 -0.83
CA ASP A 52 -3.17 -9.45 -0.48
C ASP A 52 -3.46 -7.95 -0.32
N TRP A 53 -3.85 -7.34 -1.44
CA TRP A 53 -4.28 -5.95 -1.45
C TRP A 53 -5.81 -5.93 -1.53
N PRO A 54 -6.51 -5.45 -0.48
CA PRO A 54 -7.95 -5.29 -0.57
C PRO A 54 -8.21 -4.38 -1.75
N ARG A 55 -8.94 -4.90 -2.74
CA ARG A 55 -9.47 -4.10 -3.83
C ARG A 55 -10.38 -3.10 -3.15
N ALA A 56 -9.85 -1.94 -2.77
CA ALA A 56 -10.64 -0.84 -2.24
C ALA A 56 -11.73 -0.63 -3.28
N SER A 57 -12.93 -1.11 -2.95
CA SER A 57 -14.13 -0.86 -3.71
C SER A 57 -14.17 0.64 -3.86
N ALA A 58 -14.13 1.10 -5.10
CA ALA A 58 -14.30 2.50 -5.41
C ALA A 58 -15.59 2.96 -4.72
N GLY A 59 -15.47 3.70 -3.62
CA GLY A 59 -16.61 4.09 -2.79
C GLY A 59 -16.47 3.71 -1.32
N SER A 60 -15.47 4.24 -0.63
CA SER A 60 -15.57 4.48 0.82
C SER A 60 -14.94 5.83 1.13
N SER A 61 -15.53 6.86 0.53
CA SER A 61 -15.59 8.17 1.17
C SER A 61 -16.76 8.11 2.15
N MET A 62 -16.50 7.65 3.38
CA MET A 62 -17.33 7.93 4.56
C MET A 62 -16.37 8.59 5.56
N LEU A 63 -16.42 9.91 5.72
CA LEU A 63 -17.35 10.64 6.59
C LEU A 63 -17.24 10.22 8.06
N ALA A 64 -16.67 11.12 8.87
CA ALA A 64 -17.19 11.60 10.16
C ALA A 64 -16.10 11.75 11.24
N ALA A 65 -15.62 12.98 11.43
CA ALA A 65 -15.14 13.46 12.73
C ALA A 65 -15.11 15.00 12.77
N SER A 66 -16.28 15.62 12.87
CA SER A 66 -16.45 16.87 13.63
C SER A 66 -17.93 17.09 13.93
N SER A 67 -18.45 16.34 14.90
CA SER A 67 -19.66 16.71 15.62
C SER A 67 -19.27 17.45 16.90
N THR A 68 -19.94 18.60 17.11
CA THR A 68 -20.43 19.13 18.39
C THR A 68 -19.43 19.67 19.44
N GLU A 69 -19.25 20.98 19.43
CA GLU A 69 -19.23 21.85 20.62
C GLU A 69 -20.07 23.09 20.24
N SER A 70 -21.38 23.15 20.50
CA SER A 70 -22.06 23.32 21.80
C SER A 70 -21.81 24.68 22.45
N MET A 71 -22.89 25.48 22.49
CA MET A 71 -23.22 26.55 23.45
C MET A 71 -22.51 27.92 23.36
N MET A 72 -23.28 28.91 22.90
CA MET A 72 -23.33 30.30 23.41
C MET A 72 -24.68 30.85 22.92
N SER A 73 -25.73 30.71 23.74
CA SER A 73 -26.22 31.68 24.75
C SER A 73 -26.82 32.93 24.13
#